data_AF-A0A4R6RY84-F1
#
_entry.id   AF-A0A4R6RY84-F1
#
_cell.length_a   1.000
_cell.length_b   1.000
_cell.length_c   1.000
_cell.angle_alpha   90.00
_cell.angle_beta   90.00
_cell.angle_gamma   90.00
#
_symmetry.space_group_name_H-M   'P 1'
#
loop_
_entity.id
_entity.type
_entity.pdbx_description
1 polymer ?
#
loop_
_entity_poly.entity_id
_entity_poly.type
_entity_poly.pdbx_seq_one_letter_code
_entity_poly.pdbx_strand_id
1 'polypeptide(L)'
;MRSGHHSMFVSFLLATGALLLVALGIALGKDADWWSAWGQWVGGLGSIAAAITAIWIAVEGWRRSDGETARIRKREEQELASKVGVWVDKNLTTDSDRMEFNEMRQFFPRTTDGIDAGWYSIKVSNRGSLPVYDVQINVQFFSSPVDGERNIGWYSYRKPIFGPTDNAVSFELEKFAFHLRLMRAVEKVREGRATTTHGSVANQIADLTPDLDYWHIVDHARIVVSFTDANNVSWARNIPGELRRQN
;
A
#
# COMPACT_ATOMS: atom_id res chain seq x y z
N MET A 1 22.55 -20.60 -20.37
CA MET A 1 22.86 -21.24 -21.67
C MET A 1 23.02 -22.74 -21.45
N ARG A 2 21.96 -23.56 -21.64
CA ARG A 2 22.04 -25.03 -21.44
C ARG A 2 20.95 -25.79 -22.22
N SER A 3 20.64 -25.38 -23.45
CA SER A 3 19.58 -25.97 -24.29
C SER A 3 20.07 -26.71 -25.55
N GLY A 4 21.38 -26.77 -25.81
CA GLY A 4 21.92 -27.33 -27.06
C GLY A 4 21.90 -28.87 -27.18
N HIS A 5 22.00 -29.60 -26.06
CA HIS A 5 22.21 -31.06 -26.12
C HIS A 5 20.93 -31.88 -26.35
N HIS A 6 19.75 -31.36 -25.98
CA HIS A 6 18.49 -32.09 -26.20
C HIS A 6 18.04 -32.08 -27.67
N SER A 7 18.35 -31.00 -28.41
CA SER A 7 18.01 -30.91 -29.83
C SER A 7 18.73 -31.95 -30.68
N MET A 8 20.06 -32.10 -30.49
CA MET A 8 20.86 -33.05 -31.27
C MET A 8 20.47 -34.52 -31.02
N PHE A 9 20.10 -34.85 -29.78
CA PHE A 9 19.72 -36.22 -29.42
C PHE A 9 18.38 -36.63 -30.06
N VAL A 10 17.41 -35.71 -30.09
CA VAL A 10 16.10 -35.94 -30.74
C VAL A 10 16.27 -36.05 -32.26
N SER A 11 17.08 -35.19 -32.88
CA SER A 11 17.36 -35.28 -34.33
C SER A 11 18.05 -36.59 -34.71
N PHE A 12 18.99 -37.06 -33.88
CA PHE A 12 19.67 -38.34 -34.10
C PHE A 12 18.68 -39.52 -34.03
N LEU A 13 17.86 -39.59 -32.97
CA LEU A 13 16.84 -40.64 -32.81
C LEU A 13 15.85 -40.70 -33.97
N LEU A 14 15.38 -39.54 -34.46
CA LEU A 14 14.46 -39.47 -35.59
C LEU A 14 15.13 -39.95 -36.89
N ALA A 15 16.38 -39.56 -37.13
CA ALA A 15 17.13 -39.99 -38.31
C ALA A 15 17.39 -41.51 -38.30
N THR A 16 17.80 -42.05 -37.15
CA THR A 16 18.03 -43.50 -36.99
C THR A 16 16.74 -44.29 -37.11
N GLY A 17 15.63 -43.80 -36.53
CA GLY A 17 14.32 -44.44 -36.65
C GLY A 17 13.81 -44.47 -38.09
N ALA A 18 13.97 -43.37 -38.83
CA ALA A 18 13.61 -43.30 -40.24
C ALA A 18 14.43 -44.28 -41.11
N LEU A 19 15.74 -44.37 -40.87
CA LEU A 19 16.63 -45.32 -41.56
C LEU A 19 16.26 -46.78 -41.29
N LEU A 20 15.95 -47.12 -40.03
CA LEU A 20 15.51 -48.46 -39.65
C LEU A 20 14.19 -48.85 -40.30
N LEU A 21 13.22 -47.93 -40.38
CA LEU A 21 11.94 -48.16 -41.05
C LEU A 21 12.11 -48.40 -42.56
N VAL A 22 13.00 -47.65 -43.20
CA VAL A 22 13.36 -47.86 -44.62
C VAL A 22 13.99 -49.24 -44.82
N ALA A 23 14.95 -49.62 -43.98
CA ALA A 23 15.59 -50.93 -44.06
C ALA A 23 14.57 -52.07 -43.82
N LEU A 24 13.65 -51.92 -42.87
CA LEU A 24 12.61 -52.91 -42.56
C LEU A 24 11.60 -53.06 -43.70
N GLY A 25 11.23 -51.94 -44.35
CA GLY A 25 10.34 -51.95 -45.51
C GLY A 25 10.94 -52.69 -46.71
N ILE A 26 12.24 -52.50 -46.95
CA ILE A 26 13.00 -53.24 -47.98
C ILE A 26 13.09 -54.73 -47.62
N ALA A 27 13.42 -55.06 -46.36
CA ALA A 27 13.58 -56.45 -45.91
C ALA A 27 12.29 -57.27 -45.95
N LEU A 28 11.13 -56.63 -45.76
CA LEU A 28 9.82 -57.29 -45.75
C LEU A 28 9.17 -57.39 -47.14
N GLY A 29 9.81 -56.87 -48.20
CA GLY A 29 9.31 -56.95 -49.57
C GLY A 29 7.92 -56.33 -49.76
N LYS A 30 7.62 -55.25 -49.01
CA LYS A 30 6.28 -54.63 -48.99
C LYS A 30 6.07 -53.72 -50.21
N ASP A 31 4.93 -53.87 -50.87
CA ASP A 31 4.51 -53.10 -52.05
C ASP A 31 4.39 -51.59 -51.79
N ALA A 32 4.37 -50.80 -52.86
CA ALA A 32 4.27 -49.34 -52.84
C ALA A 32 3.05 -48.81 -52.04
N ASP A 33 1.97 -49.60 -51.94
CA ASP A 33 0.77 -49.28 -51.17
C ASP A 33 1.01 -49.26 -49.64
N TRP A 34 2.03 -49.95 -49.15
CA TRP A 34 2.43 -49.88 -47.74
C TRP A 34 3.04 -48.52 -47.40
N TRP A 35 3.86 -47.96 -48.30
CA TRP A 35 4.51 -46.66 -48.12
C TRP A 35 3.50 -45.50 -48.15
N SER A 36 2.47 -45.59 -48.99
CA SER A 36 1.39 -44.59 -49.05
C SER A 36 0.53 -44.60 -47.78
N ALA A 37 0.20 -45.79 -47.26
CA ALA A 37 -0.50 -45.94 -45.98
C ALA A 37 0.32 -45.34 -44.82
N TRP A 38 1.62 -45.60 -44.75
CA TRP A 38 2.49 -45.05 -43.71
C TRP A 38 2.60 -43.52 -43.78
N GLY A 39 2.68 -42.96 -44.99
CA GLY A 39 2.70 -41.51 -45.20
C GLY A 39 1.46 -40.80 -44.65
N GLN A 40 0.27 -41.41 -44.77
CA GLN A 40 -0.96 -40.86 -44.20
C GLN A 40 -0.97 -40.84 -42.67
N TRP A 41 -0.47 -41.90 -42.02
CA TRP A 41 -0.38 -41.96 -40.55
C TRP A 41 0.61 -40.94 -39.97
N VAL A 42 1.79 -40.80 -40.60
CA VAL A 42 2.81 -39.83 -40.16
C VAL A 42 2.32 -38.39 -40.39
N GLY A 43 1.69 -38.12 -41.53
CA GLY A 43 1.10 -36.81 -41.81
C GLY A 43 0.00 -36.44 -40.81
N GLY A 44 -0.87 -37.39 -40.47
CA GLY A 44 -1.92 -37.20 -39.46
C GLY A 44 -1.36 -36.91 -38.07
N LEU A 45 -0.40 -37.71 -37.61
CA LEU A 45 0.24 -37.52 -36.29
C LEU A 45 1.03 -36.21 -36.21
N GLY A 46 1.75 -35.83 -37.27
CA GLY A 46 2.48 -34.57 -37.34
C GLY A 46 1.56 -33.36 -37.20
N SER A 47 0.39 -33.41 -37.85
CA SER A 47 -0.63 -32.34 -37.80
C SER A 47 -1.19 -32.15 -36.39
N ILE A 48 -1.46 -33.25 -35.68
CA ILE A 48 -1.97 -33.22 -34.29
C ILE A 48 -0.90 -32.65 -33.34
N ALA A 49 0.35 -33.09 -33.47
CA ALA A 49 1.44 -32.58 -32.64
C ALA A 49 1.68 -31.07 -32.85
N ALA A 50 1.60 -30.60 -34.09
CA ALA A 50 1.70 -29.19 -34.42
C ALA A 50 0.56 -28.37 -33.79
N ALA A 51 -0.68 -28.87 -33.87
CA ALA A 51 -1.85 -28.21 -33.28
C ALA A 51 -1.74 -28.11 -31.75
N ILE A 52 -1.33 -29.18 -31.07
CA ILE A 52 -1.12 -29.17 -29.61
C ILE A 52 -0.04 -28.15 -29.23
N THR A 53 1.06 -28.11 -29.98
CA THR A 53 2.16 -27.16 -29.73
C THR A 53 1.71 -25.71 -29.92
N ALA A 54 0.94 -25.43 -30.97
CA ALA A 54 0.39 -24.11 -31.22
C ALA A 54 -0.56 -23.64 -30.09
N ILE A 55 -1.45 -24.53 -29.62
CA ILE A 55 -2.34 -24.25 -28.47
C ILE A 55 -1.52 -23.97 -27.22
N TRP A 56 -0.48 -24.78 -26.94
CA TRP A 56 0.35 -24.59 -25.76
C TRP A 56 1.08 -23.24 -25.77
N ILE A 57 1.64 -22.83 -26.91
CA ILE A 57 2.29 -21.52 -27.06
C ILE A 57 1.28 -20.39 -26.88
N ALA A 58 0.07 -20.52 -27.44
CA ALA A 58 -0.98 -19.52 -27.29
C ALA A 58 -1.41 -19.36 -25.81
N VAL A 59 -1.60 -20.46 -25.08
CA VAL A 59 -1.99 -20.46 -23.66
C VAL A 59 -0.86 -19.89 -22.78
N GLU A 60 0.39 -20.27 -23.03
CA GLU A 60 1.54 -19.76 -22.27
C GLU A 60 1.79 -18.26 -22.53
N GLY A 61 1.61 -17.82 -23.78
CA GLY A 61 1.67 -16.40 -24.16
C GLY A 61 0.61 -15.57 -23.44
N TRP A 62 -0.64 -16.09 -23.36
CA TRP A 62 -1.73 -15.39 -22.71
C TRP A 62 -1.51 -15.25 -21.19
N ARG A 63 -1.05 -16.33 -20.52
CA ARG A 63 -0.72 -16.29 -19.08
C ARG A 63 0.39 -15.30 -18.73
N ARG A 64 1.39 -15.13 -19.60
CA ARG A 64 2.47 -14.15 -19.38
C ARG A 64 2.01 -12.72 -19.62
N SER A 65 1.21 -12.49 -20.67
CA SER A 65 0.62 -11.18 -20.99
C SER A 65 -0.20 -10.62 -19.84
N ASP A 66 -1.06 -11.43 -19.23
CA ASP A 66 -1.94 -10.97 -18.14
C ASP A 66 -1.15 -10.65 -16.87
N GLY A 67 -0.09 -11.42 -16.59
CA GLY A 67 0.79 -11.18 -15.45
C GLY A 67 1.61 -9.88 -15.57
N GLU A 68 2.13 -9.59 -16.76
CA GLU A 68 2.89 -8.37 -17.05
C GLU A 68 1.99 -7.13 -16.94
N THR A 69 0.81 -7.18 -17.57
CA THR A 69 -0.16 -6.07 -17.59
C THR A 69 -0.66 -5.75 -16.18
N ALA A 70 -0.96 -6.77 -15.37
CA ALA A 70 -1.39 -6.58 -13.98
C ALA A 70 -0.28 -5.96 -13.10
N ARG A 71 0.99 -6.27 -13.38
CA ARG A 71 2.13 -5.67 -12.65
C ARG A 71 2.36 -4.22 -13.04
N ILE A 72 2.26 -3.89 -14.33
CA ILE A 72 2.38 -2.52 -14.82
C ILE A 72 1.28 -1.64 -14.22
N ARG A 73 0.01 -2.09 -14.30
CA ARG A 73 -1.12 -1.37 -13.70
C ARG A 73 -0.95 -1.17 -12.19
N LYS A 74 -0.47 -2.18 -11.45
CA LYS A 74 -0.19 -2.04 -10.00
C LYS A 74 0.91 -1.02 -9.70
N ARG A 75 1.95 -0.93 -10.54
CA ARG A 75 3.00 0.09 -10.38
C ARG A 75 2.48 1.48 -10.65
N GLU A 76 1.68 1.66 -11.71
CA GLU A 76 1.04 2.95 -12.02
C GLU A 76 0.10 3.39 -10.90
N GLU A 77 -0.72 2.47 -10.36
CA GLU A 77 -1.58 2.72 -9.19
C GLU A 77 -0.75 3.14 -7.96
N GLN A 78 0.36 2.45 -7.69
CA GLN A 78 1.26 2.78 -6.58
C GLN A 78 1.99 4.11 -6.78
N GLU A 79 2.41 4.43 -8.00
CA GLU A 79 3.06 5.70 -8.31
C GLU A 79 2.10 6.88 -8.13
N LEU A 80 0.84 6.74 -8.55
CA LEU A 80 -0.18 7.76 -8.35
C LEU A 80 -0.46 7.99 -6.85
N ALA A 81 -0.60 6.92 -6.08
CA ALA A 81 -0.89 7.02 -4.65
C ALA A 81 0.33 7.43 -3.79
N SER A 82 1.56 7.13 -4.24
CA SER A 82 2.80 7.55 -3.56
C SER A 82 2.98 9.07 -3.50
N LYS A 83 2.36 9.79 -4.43
CA LYS A 83 2.45 11.25 -4.59
C LYS A 83 1.61 12.03 -3.57
N VAL A 84 0.78 11.35 -2.78
CA VAL A 84 0.08 11.96 -1.63
C VAL A 84 0.99 11.90 -0.41
N GLY A 85 1.75 12.97 -0.19
CA GLY A 85 2.63 13.13 0.97
C GLY A 85 1.88 13.65 2.19
N VAL A 86 2.19 13.10 3.35
CA VAL A 86 1.70 13.59 4.65
C VAL A 86 2.91 13.81 5.53
N TRP A 87 3.00 14.98 6.16
CA TRP A 87 4.03 15.28 7.13
C TRP A 87 3.46 16.02 8.32
N VAL A 88 4.08 15.77 9.48
CA VAL A 88 3.84 16.52 10.70
C VAL A 88 4.97 17.52 10.81
N ASP A 89 4.62 18.79 10.76
CA ASP A 89 5.56 19.87 10.99
C ASP A 89 5.49 20.26 12.47
N LYS A 90 6.62 20.17 13.16
CA LYS A 90 6.76 20.72 14.52
C LYS A 90 7.19 22.16 14.34
N ASN A 91 6.21 23.06 14.23
CA ASN A 91 6.51 24.48 14.18
C ASN A 91 6.97 24.92 15.58
N LEU A 92 8.28 25.12 15.72
CA LEU A 92 8.83 25.86 16.84
C LEU A 92 8.30 27.28 16.72
N THR A 93 7.60 27.73 17.75
CA THR A 93 6.80 28.95 17.83
C THR A 93 7.58 30.14 17.25
N THR A 94 7.17 30.66 16.10
CA THR A 94 7.61 31.99 15.62
C THR A 94 7.02 33.07 16.53
N ASP A 95 7.58 34.28 16.53
CA ASP A 95 7.07 35.37 17.39
C ASP A 95 5.61 35.76 17.07
N SER A 96 5.12 35.49 15.85
CA SER A 96 3.70 35.61 15.49
C SER A 96 2.83 34.55 16.19
N ASP A 97 3.29 33.31 16.25
CA ASP A 97 2.60 32.19 16.88
C ASP A 97 2.57 32.33 18.42
N ARG A 98 3.51 33.10 18.99
CA ARG A 98 3.55 33.45 20.42
C ARG A 98 2.44 34.43 20.82
N MET A 99 2.03 35.34 19.95
CA MET A 99 0.91 36.25 20.25
C MET A 99 -0.42 35.50 20.32
N GLU A 100 -0.68 34.60 19.35
CA GLU A 100 -1.86 33.74 19.34
C GLU A 100 -1.88 32.80 20.57
N PHE A 101 -0.71 32.31 20.99
CA PHE A 101 -0.56 31.53 22.21
C PHE A 101 -0.89 32.32 23.49
N ASN A 102 -0.47 33.58 23.58
CA ASN A 102 -0.76 34.44 24.74
C ASN A 102 -2.26 34.74 24.88
N GLU A 103 -2.99 34.90 23.77
CA GLU A 103 -4.45 35.01 23.78
C GLU A 103 -5.11 33.70 24.24
N MET A 104 -4.59 32.56 23.79
CA MET A 104 -5.06 31.24 24.21
C MET A 104 -4.84 30.95 25.70
N ARG A 105 -3.76 31.49 26.30
CA ARG A 105 -3.45 31.34 27.73
C ARG A 105 -4.58 31.82 28.64
N GLN A 106 -5.40 32.76 28.16
CA GLN A 106 -6.60 33.22 28.86
C GLN A 106 -7.68 32.14 28.98
N PHE A 107 -7.73 31.20 28.04
CA PHE A 107 -8.69 30.09 28.04
C PHE A 107 -8.16 28.84 28.79
N PHE A 108 -6.83 28.70 28.93
CA PHE A 108 -6.18 27.55 29.59
C PHE A 108 -5.12 27.97 30.63
N PRO A 109 -5.53 28.61 31.73
CA PRO A 109 -4.61 29.22 32.70
C PRO A 109 -3.83 28.22 33.57
N ARG A 110 -4.18 26.92 33.58
CA ARG A 110 -3.60 25.92 34.51
C ARG A 110 -2.61 24.93 33.91
N THR A 111 -2.45 24.89 32.59
CA THR A 111 -1.63 23.87 31.91
C THR A 111 -0.33 24.42 31.32
N THR A 112 0.00 25.70 31.52
CA THR A 112 1.03 26.41 30.72
C THR A 112 2.16 27.03 31.54
N ASP A 113 2.33 26.68 32.81
CA ASP A 113 3.52 27.07 33.56
C ASP A 113 4.70 26.19 33.13
N GLY A 114 5.44 26.65 32.12
CA GLY A 114 6.69 26.04 31.65
C GLY A 114 6.58 25.07 30.48
N ILE A 115 5.38 24.79 29.95
CA ILE A 115 5.24 24.01 28.71
C ILE A 115 5.42 24.97 27.53
N ASP A 116 6.57 24.87 26.86
CA ASP A 116 6.75 25.41 25.52
C ASP A 116 5.70 24.74 24.61
N ALA A 117 4.57 25.40 24.40
CA ALA A 117 3.55 24.90 23.50
C ALA A 117 4.06 25.01 22.06
N GLY A 118 4.71 23.95 21.59
CA GLY A 118 4.94 23.80 20.16
C GLY A 118 3.62 23.52 19.47
N TRP A 119 3.41 24.18 18.34
CA TRP A 119 2.26 23.91 17.50
C TRP A 119 2.60 22.78 16.55
N TYR A 120 1.71 21.80 16.49
CA TYR A 120 1.76 20.78 15.47
C TYR A 120 0.85 21.19 14.34
N SER A 121 1.38 21.12 13.13
CA SER A 121 0.56 21.23 11.96
C SER A 121 0.72 20.01 11.08
N ILE A 122 -0.41 19.42 10.72
CA ILE A 122 -0.47 18.30 9.80
C ILE A 122 -0.69 18.91 8.43
N LYS A 123 0.31 18.75 7.57
CA LYS A 123 0.25 19.18 6.19
C LYS A 123 0.10 17.95 5.31
N VAL A 124 -0.93 17.97 4.48
CA VAL A 124 -1.18 16.94 3.47
C VAL A 124 -0.99 17.60 2.11
N SER A 125 -0.17 17.00 1.24
CA SER A 125 -0.05 17.42 -0.16
C SER A 125 -0.33 16.31 -1.14
N ASN A 126 -0.96 16.70 -2.25
CA ASN A 126 -1.06 15.89 -3.44
C ASN A 126 -0.12 16.46 -4.50
N ARG A 127 0.88 15.68 -4.92
CA ARG A 127 1.77 16.00 -6.06
C ARG A 127 1.39 15.24 -7.33
N GLY A 128 0.26 14.53 -7.32
CA GLY A 128 -0.28 13.82 -8.47
C GLY A 128 -0.93 14.76 -9.47
N SER A 129 -0.93 14.37 -10.74
CA SER A 129 -1.67 15.06 -11.81
C SER A 129 -3.18 14.84 -11.74
N LEU A 130 -3.65 14.00 -10.80
CA LEU A 130 -5.05 13.64 -10.61
C LEU A 130 -5.53 14.07 -9.22
N PRO A 131 -6.81 14.48 -9.09
CA PRO A 131 -7.43 14.71 -7.79
C PRO A 131 -7.41 13.46 -6.93
N VAL A 132 -7.42 13.68 -5.62
CA VAL A 132 -7.87 12.70 -4.65
C VAL A 132 -9.12 13.22 -3.93
N TYR A 133 -9.99 12.31 -3.57
CA TYR A 133 -11.31 12.55 -3.01
C TYR A 133 -11.35 12.00 -1.58
N ASP A 134 -12.33 12.48 -0.81
CA ASP A 134 -12.63 11.95 0.53
C ASP A 134 -11.41 11.86 1.46
N VAL A 135 -10.54 12.87 1.39
CA VAL A 135 -9.34 12.92 2.23
C VAL A 135 -9.77 13.02 3.67
N GLN A 136 -9.48 11.99 4.46
CA GLN A 136 -9.79 11.91 5.88
C GLN A 136 -8.51 11.73 6.67
N ILE A 137 -8.22 12.68 7.56
CA ILE A 137 -7.11 12.63 8.49
C ILE A 137 -7.65 12.14 9.82
N ASN A 138 -7.24 10.95 10.22
CA ASN A 138 -7.56 10.36 11.52
C ASN A 138 -6.31 10.40 12.39
N VAL A 139 -6.37 11.14 13.49
CA VAL A 139 -5.32 11.17 14.51
C VAL A 139 -5.82 10.38 15.71
N GLN A 140 -5.07 9.38 16.12
CA GLN A 140 -5.35 8.55 17.29
C GLN A 140 -4.23 8.79 18.30
N PHE A 141 -4.60 9.12 19.53
CA PHE A 141 -3.67 9.35 20.62
C PHE A 141 -3.58 8.08 21.46
N PHE A 142 -2.38 7.69 21.88
CA PHE A 142 -2.17 6.47 22.67
C PHE A 142 -1.54 6.79 24.03
N SER A 143 -2.00 6.11 25.08
CA SER A 143 -1.27 6.04 26.35
C SER A 143 -0.01 5.18 26.13
N SER A 144 1.13 5.66 26.62
CA SER A 144 2.49 5.10 26.54
C SER A 144 2.65 3.64 26.08
N PRO A 145 3.65 3.33 25.23
CA PRO A 145 3.91 1.96 24.78
C PRO A 145 4.34 1.00 25.90
N VAL A 146 4.75 1.52 27.06
CA VAL A 146 5.26 0.73 28.19
C VAL A 146 4.16 -0.15 28.83
N ASP A 147 2.89 0.28 28.80
CA ASP A 147 1.79 -0.36 29.56
C ASP A 147 0.69 -0.98 28.68
N GLY A 148 1.05 -1.26 27.42
CA GLY A 148 0.10 -1.63 26.37
C GLY A 148 -0.57 -0.38 25.80
N GLU A 149 -0.28 -0.08 24.54
CA GLU A 149 -0.83 1.08 23.84
C GLU A 149 -2.37 1.07 23.91
N ARG A 150 -2.97 2.07 24.56
CA ARG A 150 -4.43 2.24 24.58
C ARG A 150 -4.78 3.52 23.88
N ASN A 151 -5.75 3.46 22.98
CA ASN A 151 -6.29 4.66 22.36
C ASN A 151 -7.02 5.50 23.43
N ILE A 152 -6.51 6.70 23.67
CA ILE A 152 -7.03 7.66 24.66
C ILE A 152 -7.89 8.76 24.03
N GLY A 153 -7.94 8.82 22.70
CA GLY A 153 -8.74 9.79 21.96
C GLY A 153 -8.48 9.72 20.47
N TRP A 154 -9.45 10.24 19.71
CA TRP A 154 -9.31 10.36 18.26
C TRP A 154 -9.83 11.71 17.78
N TYR A 155 -9.23 12.18 16.69
CA TYR A 155 -9.64 13.36 15.93
C TYR A 155 -9.75 12.96 14.46
N SER A 156 -10.87 13.30 13.83
CA SER A 156 -11.07 13.08 12.39
C SER A 156 -11.38 14.41 11.73
N TYR A 157 -10.66 14.68 10.64
CA TYR A 157 -10.95 15.77 9.73
C TYR A 157 -11.21 15.22 8.34
N ARG A 158 -12.21 15.74 7.65
CA ARG A 158 -12.57 15.30 6.30
C ARG A 158 -12.58 16.48 5.34
N LYS A 159 -11.92 16.30 4.19
CA LYS A 159 -11.94 17.22 3.07
C LYS A 159 -12.48 16.49 1.84
N PRO A 160 -13.63 16.91 1.27
CA PRO A 160 -14.31 16.14 0.21
C PRO A 160 -13.49 15.97 -1.06
N ILE A 161 -12.73 17.00 -1.43
CA ILE A 161 -11.91 16.99 -2.64
C ILE A 161 -10.58 17.68 -2.38
N PHE A 162 -9.53 17.07 -2.92
CA PHE A 162 -8.19 17.56 -2.86
C PHE A 162 -7.59 17.42 -4.27
N GLY A 163 -7.78 18.50 -5.03
CA GLY A 163 -7.70 18.52 -6.49
C GLY A 163 -6.35 18.10 -7.09
N PRO A 164 -6.31 17.96 -8.43
CA PRO A 164 -5.05 18.05 -9.14
C PRO A 164 -4.66 19.52 -9.18
N THR A 165 -3.40 19.79 -8.94
CA THR A 165 -2.88 21.13 -9.15
C THR A 165 -1.51 20.97 -9.73
N ASP A 166 -1.22 21.77 -10.75
CA ASP A 166 0.12 21.85 -11.36
C ASP A 166 1.20 22.20 -10.32
N ASN A 167 0.77 22.66 -9.14
CA ASN A 167 1.57 22.91 -7.95
C ASN A 167 1.12 22.02 -6.78
N ALA A 168 2.02 21.71 -5.84
CA ALA A 168 1.62 20.99 -4.63
C ALA A 168 0.60 21.81 -3.83
N VAL A 169 -0.66 21.38 -3.77
CA VAL A 169 -1.61 21.94 -2.80
C VAL A 169 -1.30 21.31 -1.47
N SER A 170 -1.06 22.13 -0.46
CA SER A 170 -1.05 21.74 0.94
C SER A 170 -2.24 22.37 1.65
N PHE A 171 -2.89 21.62 2.55
CA PHE A 171 -3.71 22.25 3.57
C PHE A 171 -3.13 21.95 4.94
N GLU A 172 -3.25 22.95 5.80
CA GLU A 172 -2.87 22.88 7.20
C GLU A 172 -4.15 22.69 8.01
N LEU A 173 -4.17 21.68 8.88
CA LEU A 173 -5.23 21.54 9.87
C LEU A 173 -5.22 22.77 10.79
N GLU A 174 -6.40 23.36 11.06
CA GLU A 174 -6.50 24.51 11.96
C GLU A 174 -5.82 24.20 13.30
N LYS A 175 -4.70 24.88 13.55
CA LYS A 175 -3.81 24.69 14.71
C LYS A 175 -4.62 24.67 16.01
N PHE A 176 -5.56 25.60 16.14
CA PHE A 176 -6.44 25.77 17.30
C PHE A 176 -7.33 24.54 17.57
N ALA A 177 -8.06 24.07 16.55
CA ALA A 177 -9.01 22.96 16.71
C ALA A 177 -8.32 21.64 17.04
N PHE A 178 -7.15 21.38 16.43
CA PHE A 178 -6.32 20.23 16.74
C PHE A 178 -5.79 20.30 18.17
N HIS A 179 -5.21 21.44 18.57
CA HIS A 179 -4.66 21.64 19.90
C HIS A 179 -5.72 21.46 21.00
N LEU A 180 -6.90 22.07 20.86
CA LEU A 180 -7.99 21.89 21.81
C LEU A 180 -8.42 20.43 22.00
N ARG A 181 -8.48 19.68 20.90
CA ARG A 181 -8.89 18.27 20.94
C ARG A 181 -7.83 17.40 21.62
N LEU A 182 -6.55 17.67 21.32
CA LEU A 182 -5.43 17.05 21.99
C LEU A 182 -5.44 17.35 23.49
N MET A 183 -5.56 18.62 23.88
CA MET A 183 -5.63 19.02 25.29
C MET A 183 -6.79 18.35 26.04
N ARG A 184 -7.98 18.27 25.42
CA ARG A 184 -9.11 17.50 26.00
C ARG A 184 -8.82 16.01 26.11
N ALA A 185 -8.06 15.42 25.19
CA ALA A 185 -7.67 14.02 25.29
C ALA A 185 -6.69 13.81 26.46
N VAL A 186 -5.68 14.68 26.60
CA VAL A 186 -4.74 14.68 27.74
C VAL A 186 -5.48 14.85 29.06
N GLU A 187 -6.41 15.81 29.13
CA GLU A 187 -7.21 16.07 30.33
C GLU A 187 -8.08 14.86 30.70
N LYS A 188 -8.73 14.21 29.74
CA LYS A 188 -9.49 12.97 29.98
C LYS A 188 -8.62 11.84 30.56
N VAL A 189 -7.37 11.72 30.10
CA VAL A 189 -6.42 10.74 30.66
C VAL A 189 -6.08 11.10 32.09
N ARG A 190 -5.74 12.37 32.33
CA ARG A 190 -5.39 12.90 33.67
C ARG A 190 -6.54 12.75 34.68
N GLU A 191 -7.77 12.92 34.23
CA GLU A 191 -8.97 12.73 35.06
C GLU A 191 -9.34 11.26 35.28
N GLY A 192 -8.62 10.30 34.68
CA GLY A 192 -8.99 8.88 34.70
C GLY A 192 -10.28 8.57 33.93
N ARG A 193 -10.76 9.50 33.09
CA ARG A 193 -12.03 9.42 32.33
C ARG A 193 -11.82 9.01 30.87
N ALA A 194 -10.63 8.54 30.49
CA ALA A 194 -10.40 8.00 29.16
C ALA A 194 -11.41 6.87 28.92
N THR A 195 -12.28 7.03 27.91
CA THR A 195 -13.32 6.08 27.57
C THR A 195 -12.66 4.84 26.97
N THR A 196 -12.27 3.89 27.83
CA THR A 196 -11.92 2.55 27.40
C THR A 196 -13.21 1.81 27.10
N THR A 197 -13.33 1.25 25.89
CA THR A 197 -14.39 0.29 25.52
C THR A 197 -14.36 -0.98 26.39
N HIS A 198 -13.39 -1.12 27.30
CA HIS A 198 -13.28 -2.17 28.32
C HIS A 198 -13.14 -1.57 29.73
N GLY A 199 -14.19 -1.72 30.54
CA GLY A 199 -14.46 -0.94 31.75
C GLY A 199 -13.75 -1.35 33.06
N SER A 200 -12.50 -1.81 33.05
CA SER A 200 -11.80 -2.16 34.31
C SER A 200 -10.54 -1.35 34.64
N VAL A 201 -10.19 -0.32 33.84
CA VAL A 201 -8.81 0.22 33.88
C VAL A 201 -8.69 1.71 34.17
N ALA A 202 -9.79 2.40 34.47
CA ALA A 202 -9.77 3.81 34.86
C ALA A 202 -8.85 4.08 36.08
N ASN A 203 -8.72 3.11 36.99
CA ASN A 203 -7.91 3.24 38.20
C ASN A 203 -6.40 3.03 37.98
N GLN A 204 -5.96 2.33 36.92
CA GLN A 204 -4.52 2.16 36.65
C GLN A 204 -3.91 3.37 35.92
N ILE A 205 -4.73 4.21 35.29
CA ILE A 205 -4.27 5.40 34.55
C ILE A 205 -3.92 6.54 35.50
N ALA A 206 -4.54 6.61 36.69
CA ALA A 206 -4.21 7.60 37.70
C ALA A 206 -2.82 7.40 38.34
N ASP A 207 -2.31 6.16 38.33
CA ASP A 207 -0.98 5.80 38.83
C ASP A 207 0.12 5.91 37.74
N LEU A 208 -0.27 6.04 36.47
CA LEU A 208 0.64 6.29 35.36
C LEU A 208 1.09 7.75 35.38
N THR A 209 2.06 8.00 36.25
CA THR A 209 2.99 9.15 36.34
C THR A 209 2.40 10.54 36.02
N PRO A 210 2.44 11.50 36.95
CA PRO A 210 2.13 12.92 36.67
C PRO A 210 3.01 13.55 35.56
N ASP A 211 4.03 12.83 35.10
CA ASP A 211 4.97 13.19 34.05
C ASP A 211 4.59 12.65 32.66
N LEU A 212 3.32 12.27 32.43
CA LEU A 212 2.83 11.98 31.08
C LEU A 212 2.80 13.30 30.29
N ASP A 213 3.97 13.69 29.83
CA ASP A 213 4.25 14.95 29.17
C ASP A 213 3.44 15.01 27.87
N TYR A 214 2.92 16.19 27.59
CA TYR A 214 2.25 16.53 26.33
C TYR A 214 3.04 15.99 25.13
N TRP A 215 4.36 16.10 25.19
CA TRP A 215 5.28 15.61 24.16
C TRP A 215 5.20 14.10 23.96
N HIS A 216 5.08 13.32 25.04
CA HIS A 216 5.00 11.87 24.95
C HIS A 216 3.73 11.42 24.25
N ILE A 217 2.60 12.11 24.46
CA ILE A 217 1.33 11.79 23.78
C ILE A 217 1.42 12.09 22.30
N VAL A 218 2.08 13.19 21.92
CA VAL A 218 2.20 13.56 20.50
C VAL A 218 3.19 12.65 19.77
N ASP A 219 4.30 12.28 20.41
CA ASP A 219 5.29 11.37 19.81
C ASP A 219 4.70 9.97 19.55
N HIS A 220 3.64 9.59 20.25
CA HIS A 220 2.90 8.34 20.06
C HIS A 220 1.56 8.52 19.33
N ALA A 221 1.25 9.72 18.83
CA ALA A 221 0.06 9.95 18.04
C ALA A 221 0.18 9.20 16.70
N ARG A 222 -0.77 8.33 16.39
CA ARG A 222 -0.87 7.70 15.07
C ARG A 222 -1.72 8.56 14.18
N ILE A 223 -1.13 9.04 13.10
CA ILE A 223 -1.82 9.80 12.08
C ILE A 223 -1.99 8.90 10.87
N VAL A 224 -3.24 8.66 10.53
CA VAL A 224 -3.68 7.87 9.38
C VAL A 224 -4.40 8.80 8.43
N VAL A 225 -3.92 8.94 7.20
CA VAL A 225 -4.60 9.69 6.15
C VAL A 225 -5.19 8.70 5.17
N SER A 226 -6.50 8.64 5.11
CA SER A 226 -7.24 7.87 4.10
C SER A 226 -7.75 8.79 3.00
N PHE A 227 -7.77 8.31 1.77
CA PHE A 227 -8.26 9.05 0.61
C PHE A 227 -8.66 8.09 -0.50
N THR A 228 -9.49 8.56 -1.42
CA THR A 228 -9.90 7.84 -2.63
C THR A 228 -9.23 8.48 -3.84
N ASP A 229 -8.56 7.70 -4.69
CA ASP A 229 -7.97 8.25 -5.91
C ASP A 229 -8.99 8.45 -7.05
N ALA A 230 -8.56 9.02 -8.17
CA ALA A 230 -9.40 9.22 -9.35
C ALA A 230 -9.89 7.92 -10.02
N ASN A 231 -9.32 6.77 -9.67
CA ASN A 231 -9.77 5.45 -10.12
C ASN A 231 -10.73 4.79 -9.11
N ASN A 232 -11.20 5.55 -8.11
CA ASN A 232 -12.09 5.07 -7.04
C ASN A 232 -11.44 3.98 -6.16
N VAL A 233 -10.12 3.99 -6.02
CA VAL A 233 -9.38 3.09 -5.11
C VAL A 233 -9.14 3.81 -3.79
N SER A 234 -9.51 3.17 -2.69
CA SER A 234 -9.28 3.67 -1.34
C SER A 234 -7.88 3.34 -0.85
N TRP A 235 -7.20 4.35 -0.33
CA TRP A 235 -5.85 4.29 0.20
C TRP A 235 -5.84 4.78 1.64
N ALA A 236 -4.92 4.24 2.44
CA ALA A 236 -4.61 4.73 3.77
C ALA A 236 -3.09 4.81 3.95
N ARG A 237 -2.61 5.91 4.50
CA ARG A 237 -1.20 6.14 4.78
C ARG A 237 -0.99 6.46 6.25
N ASN A 238 -0.19 5.62 6.92
CA ASN A 238 0.26 5.90 8.28
C ASN A 238 1.56 6.70 8.20
N ILE A 239 1.75 7.70 9.07
CA ILE A 239 3.07 8.32 9.28
C ILE A 239 3.89 7.31 10.10
N PRO A 240 5.01 6.73 9.59
CA PRO A 240 6.07 7.38 8.78
C PRO A 240 6.11 7.07 7.27
N GLY A 241 5.04 6.54 6.64
CA GLY A 241 4.92 6.56 5.18
C GLY A 241 4.40 5.29 4.51
N GLU A 242 4.03 4.25 5.27
CA GLU A 242 3.49 3.03 4.67
C GLU A 242 2.12 3.31 4.06
N LEU A 243 2.04 3.16 2.74
CA LEU A 243 0.82 3.30 1.95
C LEU A 243 0.18 1.91 1.82
N ARG A 244 -1.06 1.77 2.29
CA ARG A 244 -1.84 0.54 2.20
C ARG A 244 -3.12 0.79 1.42
N ARG A 245 -3.45 -0.14 0.54
CA ARG A 245 -4.76 -0.19 -0.12
C ARG A 245 -5.80 -0.66 0.91
N GLN A 246 -6.92 0.04 1.01
CA GLN A 246 -8.07 -0.42 1.77
C GLN A 246 -8.96 -1.25 0.85
N ASN A 247 -9.29 -2.47 1.27
CA ASN A 247 -10.22 -3.35 0.56
C ASN A 247 -11.65 -3.10 1.02
#